data_AF-Q28LG3-F1
#
_entry.id   AF-Q28LG3-F1
#
_cell.length_a   1.000
_cell.length_b   1.000
_cell.length_c   1.000
_cell.angle_alpha   90.00
_cell.angle_beta   90.00
_cell.angle_gamma   90.00
#
_symmetry.space_group_name_H-M   'P 1'
#
loop_
_entity.id
_entity.type
_entity.pdbx_description
1 polymer ?
#
loop_
_entity_poly.entity_id
_entity_poly.type
_entity_poly.pdbx_seq_one_letter_code
_entity_poly.pdbx_strand_id
1 'polypeptide(L)'
;MTMTTVAQVQRSISNALGDLYRIERHSVQMTPAQKRAVQDTIRALEDEYIALRGSPEIQSYAAITQRINTARTDLIRIKDERKQLENLFASAAKILGSTTRLLALLP
;
A
#
# COMPACT_ATOMS: atom_id res chain seq x y z
N MET A 1 -21.74 -11.36 -17.56
CA MET A 1 -20.29 -11.32 -17.29
C MET A 1 -19.66 -10.37 -18.29
N THR A 2 -19.22 -9.20 -17.86
CA THR A 2 -18.52 -8.24 -18.72
C THR A 2 -17.08 -8.72 -18.90
N MET A 3 -16.75 -9.22 -20.11
CA MET A 3 -15.37 -9.48 -20.49
C MET A 3 -14.59 -8.16 -20.42
N THR A 4 -13.67 -8.07 -19.45
CA THR A 4 -12.77 -6.93 -19.36
C THR A 4 -11.72 -7.09 -20.45
N THR A 5 -11.64 -6.15 -21.38
CA THR A 5 -10.71 -6.27 -22.52
C THR A 5 -9.29 -5.95 -22.07
N VAL A 6 -8.28 -6.53 -22.73
CA VAL A 6 -6.86 -6.21 -22.48
C VAL A 6 -6.61 -4.69 -22.48
N ALA A 7 -7.31 -3.95 -23.35
CA ALA A 7 -7.23 -2.48 -23.42
C ALA A 7 -7.86 -1.75 -22.20
N GLN A 8 -8.84 -2.35 -21.53
CA GLN A 8 -9.37 -1.83 -20.26
C GLN A 8 -8.41 -2.10 -19.11
N VAL A 9 -7.77 -3.27 -19.10
CA VAL A 9 -6.78 -3.67 -18.08
C VAL A 9 -5.52 -2.81 -18.17
N GLN A 10 -5.01 -2.59 -19.38
CA GLN A 10 -3.87 -1.70 -19.63
C GLN A 10 -4.14 -0.27 -19.15
N ARG A 11 -5.36 0.25 -19.33
CA ARG A 11 -5.76 1.56 -18.82
C ARG A 11 -5.80 1.59 -17.30
N SER A 12 -6.36 0.57 -16.66
CA SER A 12 -6.40 0.46 -15.21
C SER A 12 -4.99 0.41 -14.60
N ILE A 13 -4.08 -0.37 -15.19
CA ILE A 13 -2.67 -0.44 -14.75
C ILE A 13 -1.98 0.91 -14.95
N SER A 14 -2.17 1.56 -16.10
CA SER A 14 -1.60 2.89 -16.37
C SER A 14 -2.07 3.95 -15.37
N ASN A 15 -3.35 3.91 -14.98
CA ASN A 15 -3.89 4.83 -13.97
C ASN A 15 -3.31 4.54 -12.58
N ALA A 16 -3.25 3.27 -12.19
CA ALA A 16 -2.67 2.85 -10.91
C ALA A 16 -1.19 3.21 -10.80
N LEU A 17 -0.41 3.06 -11.88
CA LEU A 17 0.97 3.52 -11.96
C LEU A 17 1.07 5.03 -11.75
N GLY A 18 0.20 5.81 -12.40
CA GLY A 18 0.14 7.27 -12.21
C GLY A 18 -0.10 7.68 -10.75
N ASP A 19 -1.01 7.00 -10.08
CA ASP A 19 -1.32 7.25 -8.66
C ASP A 19 -0.17 6.84 -7.75
N LEU A 20 0.46 5.69 -7.99
CA LEU A 20 1.62 5.25 -7.22
C LEU A 20 2.83 6.15 -7.41
N TYR A 21 3.09 6.63 -8.62
CA TYR A 21 4.14 7.61 -8.88
C TYR A 21 3.88 8.95 -8.18
N ARG A 22 2.62 9.38 -8.09
CA ARG A 22 2.24 10.55 -7.29
C ARG A 22 2.50 10.31 -5.81
N ILE A 23 2.12 9.16 -5.28
CA ILE A 23 2.36 8.78 -3.88
C ILE A 23 3.87 8.75 -3.61
N GLU A 24 4.67 8.14 -4.47
CA GLU A 24 6.12 8.05 -4.33
C GLU A 24 6.78 9.44 -4.31
N ARG A 25 6.36 10.35 -5.19
CA ARG A 25 6.95 11.68 -5.33
C ARG A 25 6.48 12.69 -4.29
N HIS A 26 5.23 12.57 -3.82
CA HIS A 26 4.61 13.61 -2.98
C HIS A 26 4.35 13.18 -1.54
N SER A 27 4.59 11.92 -1.17
CA SER A 27 4.44 11.50 0.22
C SER A 27 5.67 11.87 1.04
N VAL A 28 5.58 13.01 1.71
CA VAL A 28 6.64 13.58 2.56
C VAL A 28 6.88 12.76 3.85
N GLN A 29 5.97 11.84 4.21
CA GLN A 29 5.99 11.10 5.49
C GLN A 29 5.96 9.56 5.33
N MET A 30 6.52 9.00 4.26
CA MET A 30 6.65 7.54 4.16
C MET A 30 7.84 7.05 4.98
N THR A 31 7.66 5.97 5.73
CA THR A 31 8.80 5.24 6.29
C THR A 31 9.61 4.59 5.16
N PRO A 32 10.90 4.25 5.37
CA PRO A 32 11.71 3.57 4.37
C PRO A 32 11.08 2.26 3.86
N ALA A 33 10.43 1.49 4.75
CA ALA A 33 9.72 0.26 4.38
C ALA A 33 8.52 0.53 3.47
N GLN A 34 7.75 1.58 3.74
CA GLN A 34 6.60 1.97 2.92
C GLN A 34 7.04 2.47 1.54
N LYS A 35 8.12 3.25 1.48
CA LYS A 35 8.69 3.70 0.21
C LYS A 35 9.12 2.51 -0.65
N ARG A 36 9.79 1.52 -0.03
CA ARG A 36 10.21 0.30 -0.71
C ARG A 36 9.01 -0.50 -1.23
N ALA A 37 7.97 -0.67 -0.42
CA ALA A 37 6.74 -1.35 -0.84
C ALA A 37 6.07 -0.66 -2.03
N VAL A 38 6.00 0.68 -2.06
CA VAL A 38 5.47 1.43 -3.21
C VAL A 38 6.33 1.23 -4.45
N GLN A 39 7.66 1.28 -4.32
CA GLN A 39 8.57 1.06 -5.44
C GLN A 39 8.49 -0.36 -6.01
N ASP A 40 8.36 -1.38 -5.15
CA ASP A 40 8.18 -2.77 -5.57
C ASP A 40 6.82 -2.96 -6.26
N THR A 41 5.78 -2.26 -5.80
CA THR A 41 4.45 -2.28 -6.42
C THR A 41 4.47 -1.61 -7.80
N ILE A 42 5.18 -0.49 -7.95
CA ILE A 42 5.37 0.19 -9.24
C ILE A 42 6.04 -0.77 -10.23
N ARG A 43 7.17 -1.38 -9.85
CA ARG A 43 7.90 -2.33 -10.72
C ARG A 43 7.02 -3.50 -11.14
N ALA A 44 6.27 -4.09 -10.21
CA ALA A 44 5.39 -5.20 -10.52
C ALA A 44 4.31 -4.82 -11.55
N LEU A 45 3.73 -3.62 -11.44
CA LEU A 45 2.73 -3.11 -12.39
C LEU A 45 3.34 -2.73 -13.74
N GLU A 46 4.59 -2.25 -13.79
CA GLU A 46 5.31 -1.99 -15.04
C GLU A 46 5.62 -3.27 -15.80
N ASP A 47 6.12 -4.30 -15.10
CA ASP A 47 6.36 -5.63 -15.67
C ASP A 47 5.06 -6.21 -16.25
N GLU A 48 3.94 -5.99 -15.55
CA GLU A 48 2.62 -6.43 -15.98
C GLU A 48 2.10 -5.67 -17.19
N TYR A 49 2.29 -4.34 -17.22
CA TYR A 49 1.95 -3.51 -18.37
C TYR A 49 2.75 -3.92 -19.62
N ILE A 50 4.04 -4.25 -19.45
CA ILE A 50 4.90 -4.75 -20.52
C ILE A 50 4.47 -6.15 -20.97
N ALA A 51 4.18 -7.05 -20.04
CA ALA A 51 3.71 -8.42 -20.35
C ALA A 51 2.38 -8.40 -21.12
N LEU A 52 1.46 -7.49 -20.78
CA LEU A 52 0.20 -7.27 -21.50
C LEU A 52 0.39 -6.65 -22.89
N ARG A 53 1.50 -5.94 -23.14
CA ARG A 53 1.89 -5.50 -24.49
C ARG A 53 2.60 -6.60 -25.29
N GLY A 54 3.16 -7.63 -24.63
CA GLY A 54 4.14 -8.54 -25.22
C GLY A 54 3.76 -10.03 -25.33
N SER A 55 2.61 -10.50 -24.86
CA SER A 55 2.28 -11.95 -24.98
C SER A 55 0.79 -12.32 -25.01
N PRO A 56 0.45 -13.46 -25.65
CA PRO A 56 -0.92 -13.92 -25.90
C PRO A 56 -1.62 -14.44 -24.62
N GLU A 57 -2.32 -13.50 -23.98
CA GLU A 57 -3.63 -13.53 -23.32
C GLU A 57 -4.02 -14.49 -22.18
N ILE A 58 -3.51 -15.72 -21.96
CA ILE A 58 -4.26 -16.64 -21.06
C ILE A 58 -3.51 -17.16 -19.83
N GLN A 59 -2.19 -17.43 -19.90
CA GLN A 59 -1.47 -17.94 -18.73
C GLN A 59 -1.01 -16.86 -17.74
N SER A 60 -0.77 -15.62 -18.20
CA SER A 60 -0.29 -14.55 -17.31
C SER A 60 -1.39 -14.02 -16.39
N TYR A 61 -2.64 -14.01 -16.84
CA TYR A 61 -3.73 -13.31 -16.15
C TYR A 61 -4.11 -13.94 -14.81
N ALA A 62 -4.03 -15.27 -14.69
CA ALA A 62 -4.26 -15.99 -13.43
C ALA A 62 -3.15 -15.72 -12.41
N ALA A 63 -1.88 -15.76 -12.84
CA ALA A 63 -0.73 -15.46 -12.00
C ALA A 63 -0.72 -13.99 -11.53
N ILE A 64 -1.14 -13.08 -12.42
CA ILE A 64 -1.34 -11.66 -12.16
C ILE A 64 -2.44 -11.45 -11.10
N THR A 65 -3.61 -12.06 -11.30
CA THR A 65 -4.73 -11.95 -10.36
C THR A 65 -4.33 -12.41 -8.96
N GLN A 66 -3.50 -13.46 -8.88
CA GLN A 66 -3.00 -13.98 -7.62
C GLN A 66 -2.04 -12.99 -6.93
N ARG A 67 -1.11 -12.38 -7.68
CA ARG A 67 -0.21 -11.34 -7.16
C ARG A 67 -0.96 -10.10 -6.66
N ILE A 68 -1.95 -9.63 -7.40
CA ILE A 68 -2.79 -8.49 -7.01
C ILE A 68 -3.56 -8.80 -5.72
N ASN A 69 -4.11 -10.01 -5.59
CA ASN A 69 -4.80 -10.42 -4.38
C ASN A 69 -3.86 -10.49 -3.17
N THR A 70 -2.64 -11.01 -3.34
CA THR A 70 -1.62 -11.00 -2.28
C THR A 70 -1.27 -9.57 -1.86
N ALA A 71 -0.99 -8.68 -2.82
CA ALA A 71 -0.68 -7.28 -2.55
C ALA A 71 -1.83 -6.58 -1.82
N ARG A 72 -3.09 -6.87 -2.18
CA ARG A 72 -4.28 -6.36 -1.49
C ARG A 72 -4.33 -6.85 -0.04
N THR A 73 -4.08 -8.12 0.22
CA THR A 73 -4.05 -8.68 1.59
C THR A 73 -2.95 -8.02 2.43
N ASP A 74 -1.78 -7.80 1.84
CA ASP A 74 -0.66 -7.15 2.54
C ASP A 74 -0.98 -5.68 2.87
N LEU A 75 -1.63 -4.95 1.96
CA LEU A 75 -2.09 -3.57 2.22
C LEU A 75 -3.14 -3.50 3.34
N ILE A 76 -4.05 -4.48 3.43
CA ILE A 76 -5.01 -4.57 4.54
C ILE A 76 -4.27 -4.80 5.86
N ARG A 77 -3.28 -5.69 5.88
CA ARG A 77 -2.47 -5.96 7.08
C ARG A 77 -1.74 -4.70 7.57
N ILE A 78 -1.11 -3.96 6.65
CA ILE A 78 -0.41 -2.69 6.98
C ILE A 78 -1.38 -1.65 7.56
N LYS A 79 -2.62 -1.59 7.04
CA LYS A 79 -3.65 -0.68 7.58
C LYS A 79 -4.03 -1.06 9.02
N ASP A 80 -4.19 -2.35 9.29
CA ASP A 80 -4.53 -2.83 10.63
C ASP A 80 -3.39 -2.61 11.63
N GLU A 81 -2.14 -2.86 11.22
CA GLU A 81 -0.94 -2.55 12.02
C GLU A 81 -0.85 -1.05 12.37
N ARG A 82 -1.16 -0.16 11.43
CA ARG A 82 -1.22 1.29 11.69
C ARG A 82 -2.25 1.64 12.75
N LYS A 83 -3.44 1.05 12.69
CA LYS A 83 -4.50 1.28 13.68
C LYS A 83 -4.08 0.78 15.07
N GLN A 84 -3.35 -0.34 15.15
CA GLN A 84 -2.80 -0.83 16.41
C GLN A 84 -1.74 0.12 16.98
N LEU A 85 -0.86 0.65 16.13
CA LEU A 85 0.13 1.66 16.53
C LEU A 85 -0.53 2.94 17.04
N GLU A 86 -1.58 3.44 16.39
CA GLU A 86 -2.36 4.59 16.87
C GLU A 86 -2.94 4.35 18.27
N ASN A 87 -3.49 3.16 18.52
CA ASN A 87 -4.00 2.80 19.85
C ASN A 87 -2.89 2.73 20.91
N LEU A 88 -1.70 2.23 20.54
CA LEU A 88 -0.53 2.20 21.41
C LEU A 88 -0.07 3.62 21.75
N PHE A 89 0.02 4.52 20.76
CA PHE A 89 0.37 5.92 20.99
C PHE A 89 -0.67 6.64 21.86
N ALA A 90 -1.96 6.41 21.63
CA ALA A 90 -3.02 6.97 22.47
C ALA A 90 -2.91 6.49 23.93
N SER A 91 -2.56 5.21 24.12
CA SER A 91 -2.33 4.62 25.44
C SER A 91 -1.09 5.21 26.11
N ALA A 92 0.02 5.32 25.38
CA ALA A 92 1.26 5.92 25.84
C ALA A 92 1.07 7.41 26.23
N ALA A 93 0.32 8.17 25.43
CA ALA A 93 -0.01 9.57 25.71
C ALA A 93 -0.87 9.70 26.99
N LYS A 94 -1.82 8.80 27.23
CA LYS A 94 -2.60 8.75 28.48
C LYS A 94 -1.72 8.46 29.68
N ILE A 95 -0.80 7.50 29.58
CA ILE A 95 0.14 7.16 30.66
C ILE A 95 1.01 8.38 30.97
N LEU A 96 1.65 8.98 29.96
CA LEU A 96 2.44 10.22 30.10
C LEU A 96 1.63 11.34 30.76
N GLY A 97 0.42 11.60 30.30
CA GLY A 97 -0.45 12.63 30.89
C GLY A 97 -0.84 12.36 32.34
N SER A 98 -0.95 11.10 32.76
CA SER A 98 -1.18 10.71 34.15
C SER A 98 0.09 10.86 34.99
N THR A 99 1.24 10.44 34.48
CA THR A 99 2.53 10.56 35.19
C THR A 99 2.93 12.02 35.39
N THR A 100 2.75 12.88 34.38
CA THR A 100 3.01 14.33 34.49
C THR A 100 2.10 14.98 35.54
N ARG A 101 0.83 14.57 35.63
CA ARG A 101 -0.09 15.06 36.67
C ARG A 101 0.32 14.63 38.07
N LEU A 102 0.80 13.40 38.24
CA LEU A 102 1.30 12.92 39.53
C LEU A 102 2.57 13.66 39.95
N LEU A 103 3.49 13.92 39.02
CA LEU A 103 4.70 14.69 39.28
C LEU A 103 4.38 16.15 39.66
N ALA A 104 3.36 16.76 39.07
CA ALA A 104 2.91 18.11 39.40
C ALA A 104 2.26 18.25 40.79
N LEU A 105 1.96 17.14 41.47
CA LEU A 105 1.39 17.09 42.82
C LEU A 105 2.44 16.84 43.91
N LEU A 106 3.70 16.57 43.52
CA LEU A 106 4.82 16.53 44.45
C LEU A 106 5.30 17.98 44.71
N PRO A 107 5.55 18.37 45.96
CA PRO A 107 5.95 19.73 46.33
C PRO A 107 7.33 20.13 45.82
#